data_AF-A0A2G9Y1J9-F1
#
_entry.id   AF-A0A2G9Y1J9-F1
#
_cell.length_a   1.000
_cell.length_b   1.000
_cell.length_c   1.000
_cell.angle_alpha   90.00
_cell.angle_beta   90.00
_cell.angle_gamma   90.00
#
_symmetry.space_group_name_H-M   'P 1'
#
loop_
_entity.id
_entity.type
_entity.pdbx_description
1 polymer ?
#
loop_
_entity_poly.entity_id
_entity_poly.type
_entity_poly.pdbx_seq_one_letter_code
_entity_poly.pdbx_strand_id
1 'polypeptide(L)'
;MNKKYYFFILFLFFIFTYSESIIFTPKEIRKKIKSEVSKAKESILILTEVFSDKDLADSIISKKEKGTQVTVIVNSSSLNKIYSVHKILYNNGIEILSYSSEYTIKNTIIISDNKILFMGTFPISPEKYFHDDFCLITQNRESIDSAFFHFNSVKAKSKKYSVIIDTIFFDEISDKMVDYSNKEVFIRGYVSDVSKSSKSNTYFLKLKKGKNVMTIVFFNDFVKALEKKSVSPMYFMHKEILINGILINHEKYGFEIIPSDVSQIKIYVD
;
A
#
# COMPACT_ATOMS: atom_id res chain seq x y z
N MET A 1 -45.88 -6.20 -37.65
CA MET A 1 -45.60 -5.71 -36.28
C MET A 1 -45.49 -4.18 -36.32
N ASN A 2 -46.31 -3.46 -35.56
CA ASN A 2 -46.47 -2.00 -35.73
C ASN A 2 -45.21 -1.25 -35.28
N LYS A 3 -44.64 -0.36 -36.13
CA LYS A 3 -43.40 0.42 -35.85
C LYS A 3 -43.42 1.15 -34.49
N LYS A 4 -44.61 1.50 -34.00
CA LYS A 4 -44.81 2.13 -32.68
C LYS A 4 -44.39 1.24 -31.50
N TYR A 5 -44.59 -0.08 -31.58
CA TYR A 5 -44.18 -1.00 -30.51
C TYR A 5 -42.66 -1.18 -30.45
N TYR A 6 -41.97 -1.09 -31.59
CA TYR A 6 -40.50 -1.17 -31.63
C TYR A 6 -39.86 0.04 -30.94
N PHE A 7 -40.42 1.25 -31.15
CA PHE A 7 -39.97 2.46 -30.49
C PHE A 7 -40.23 2.44 -28.97
N PHE A 8 -41.37 1.89 -28.55
CA PHE A 8 -41.71 1.76 -27.13
C PHE A 8 -40.81 0.75 -26.39
N ILE A 9 -40.46 -0.37 -27.04
CA ILE A 9 -39.52 -1.37 -26.50
C ILE A 9 -38.08 -0.81 -26.45
N LEU A 10 -37.65 -0.02 -27.45
CA LEU A 10 -36.35 0.65 -27.42
C LEU A 10 -36.27 1.72 -26.31
N PHE A 11 -37.38 2.42 -26.05
CA PHE A 11 -37.47 3.43 -24.98
C PHE A 11 -37.40 2.80 -23.58
N LEU A 12 -38.02 1.63 -23.39
CA LEU A 12 -37.92 0.85 -22.14
C LEU A 12 -36.50 0.32 -21.86
N PHE A 13 -35.70 0.06 -22.90
CA PHE A 13 -34.28 -0.28 -22.73
C PHE A 13 -33.39 0.90 -22.34
N PHE A 14 -33.88 2.14 -22.49
CA PHE A 14 -33.14 3.36 -22.14
C PHE A 14 -33.43 3.89 -20.74
N ILE A 15 -34.27 3.20 -19.96
CA ILE A 15 -34.36 3.45 -18.53
C ILE A 15 -33.11 2.86 -17.89
N PHE A 16 -31.97 3.56 -18.06
CA PHE A 16 -30.82 3.38 -17.18
C PHE A 16 -31.35 3.66 -15.78
N THR A 17 -31.51 2.60 -15.00
CA THR A 17 -31.86 2.70 -13.59
C THR A 17 -30.67 3.33 -12.89
N TYR A 18 -30.67 4.67 -12.79
CA TYR A 18 -29.78 5.40 -11.91
C TYR A 18 -30.10 4.95 -10.48
N SER A 19 -29.20 4.18 -9.90
CA SER A 19 -29.28 3.82 -8.49
C SER A 19 -28.39 4.77 -7.71
N GLU A 20 -29.01 5.59 -6.90
CA GLU A 20 -28.34 6.33 -5.83
C GLU A 20 -28.71 5.68 -4.51
N SER A 21 -27.73 5.54 -3.62
CA SER A 21 -27.99 5.06 -2.27
C SER A 21 -27.10 5.80 -1.28
N ILE A 22 -27.69 6.19 -0.15
CA ILE A 22 -26.95 6.72 0.99
C ILE A 22 -26.96 5.64 2.07
N ILE A 23 -25.78 5.32 2.59
CA ILE A 23 -25.57 4.29 3.60
C ILE A 23 -24.92 4.94 4.81
N PHE A 24 -25.46 4.68 6.00
CA PHE A 24 -24.97 5.21 7.28
C PHE A 24 -24.33 4.14 8.17
N THR A 25 -24.39 2.86 7.76
CA THR A 25 -23.88 1.76 8.58
C THR A 25 -22.49 1.31 8.09
N PRO A 26 -21.45 1.37 8.95
CA PRO A 26 -20.07 1.03 8.60
C PRO A 26 -19.94 -0.34 7.90
N LYS A 27 -20.63 -1.34 8.44
CA LYS A 27 -20.64 -2.71 7.91
C LYS A 27 -21.14 -2.77 6.46
N GLU A 28 -22.23 -2.08 6.13
CA GLU A 28 -22.76 -2.07 4.77
C GLU A 28 -21.90 -1.22 3.83
N ILE A 29 -21.34 -0.09 4.31
CA ILE A 29 -20.38 0.72 3.54
C ILE A 29 -19.20 -0.16 3.09
N ARG A 30 -18.53 -0.83 4.03
CA ARG A 30 -17.38 -1.71 3.74
C ARG A 30 -17.76 -2.84 2.80
N LYS A 31 -18.90 -3.49 3.02
CA LYS A 31 -19.40 -4.59 2.18
C LYS A 31 -19.67 -4.14 0.74
N LYS A 32 -20.28 -2.96 0.55
CA LYS A 32 -20.57 -2.42 -0.79
C LYS A 32 -19.29 -2.03 -1.52
N ILE A 33 -18.35 -1.37 -0.84
CA ILE A 33 -17.03 -1.04 -1.41
C ILE A 33 -16.29 -2.31 -1.82
N LYS A 34 -16.19 -3.31 -0.94
CA LYS A 34 -15.49 -4.56 -1.25
C LYS A 34 -16.14 -5.32 -2.41
N SER A 35 -17.47 -5.36 -2.45
CA SER A 35 -18.23 -5.95 -3.57
C SER A 35 -17.93 -5.23 -4.88
N GLU A 36 -17.87 -3.91 -4.89
CA GLU A 36 -17.62 -3.12 -6.10
C GLU A 36 -16.17 -3.22 -6.56
N VAL A 37 -15.21 -3.10 -5.63
CA VAL A 37 -13.79 -3.36 -5.91
C VAL A 37 -13.60 -4.74 -6.52
N SER A 38 -14.31 -5.77 -6.04
CA SER A 38 -14.22 -7.13 -6.62
C SER A 38 -14.77 -7.28 -8.04
N LYS A 39 -15.53 -6.30 -8.54
CA LYS A 39 -16.12 -6.29 -9.90
C LYS A 39 -15.36 -5.41 -10.87
N ALA A 40 -14.65 -4.40 -10.39
CA ALA A 40 -13.85 -3.47 -11.19
C ALA A 40 -12.94 -4.20 -12.19
N LYS A 41 -12.81 -3.65 -13.40
CA LYS A 41 -12.05 -4.24 -14.50
C LYS A 41 -10.96 -3.33 -15.02
N GLU A 42 -11.24 -2.03 -15.14
CA GLU A 42 -10.41 -1.05 -15.81
C GLU A 42 -9.58 -0.26 -14.80
N SER A 43 -10.24 0.39 -13.84
CA SER A 43 -9.55 1.25 -12.87
C SER A 43 -10.26 1.38 -11.53
N ILE A 44 -9.47 1.61 -10.49
CA ILE A 44 -9.92 1.98 -9.15
C ILE A 44 -9.09 3.18 -8.69
N LEU A 45 -9.76 4.30 -8.44
CA LEU A 45 -9.15 5.52 -7.89
C LEU A 45 -9.62 5.72 -6.47
N ILE A 46 -8.70 5.90 -5.53
CA ILE A 46 -9.01 6.06 -4.11
C ILE A 46 -8.35 7.32 -3.59
N LEU A 47 -9.14 8.19 -2.97
CA LEU A 47 -8.68 9.34 -2.21
C LEU A 47 -9.26 9.21 -0.80
N THR A 48 -8.44 9.19 0.24
CA THR A 48 -8.92 9.06 1.63
C THR A 48 -7.91 9.65 2.62
N GLU A 49 -8.35 9.96 3.85
CA GLU A 49 -7.47 10.43 4.93
C GLU A 49 -6.47 9.32 5.35
N VAL A 50 -7.00 8.13 5.63
CA VAL A 50 -6.25 6.95 6.09
C VAL A 50 -6.72 5.71 5.34
N PHE A 51 -5.76 4.88 4.96
CA PHE A 51 -6.00 3.52 4.50
C PHE A 51 -5.33 2.52 5.47
N SER A 52 -6.14 1.80 6.25
CA SER A 52 -5.70 0.77 7.21
C SER A 52 -6.49 -0.55 7.12
N ASP A 53 -7.51 -0.65 6.26
CA ASP A 53 -8.28 -1.88 6.06
C ASP A 53 -7.50 -2.92 5.23
N LYS A 54 -6.96 -3.95 5.89
CA LYS A 54 -6.20 -5.03 5.23
C LYS A 54 -7.06 -5.86 4.26
N ASP A 55 -8.31 -6.13 4.61
CA ASP A 55 -9.20 -6.95 3.77
C ASP A 55 -9.50 -6.25 2.43
N LEU A 56 -9.63 -4.92 2.47
CA LEU A 56 -9.80 -4.14 1.26
C LEU A 56 -8.48 -4.03 0.48
N ALA A 57 -7.35 -3.88 1.16
CA ALA A 57 -6.03 -3.86 0.54
C ALA A 57 -5.79 -5.15 -0.28
N ASP A 58 -6.06 -6.32 0.30
CA ASP A 58 -5.92 -7.62 -0.39
C ASP A 58 -6.84 -7.71 -1.63
N SER A 59 -8.06 -7.17 -1.51
CA SER A 59 -9.02 -7.15 -2.63
C SER A 59 -8.52 -6.30 -3.80
N ILE A 60 -7.90 -5.15 -3.49
CA ILE A 60 -7.31 -4.24 -4.48
C ILE A 60 -6.05 -4.86 -5.11
N ILE A 61 -5.19 -5.49 -4.31
CA ILE A 61 -4.00 -6.19 -4.79
C ILE A 61 -4.39 -7.28 -5.79
N SER A 62 -5.38 -8.11 -5.46
CA SER A 62 -5.89 -9.14 -6.38
C SER A 62 -6.42 -8.55 -7.69
N LYS A 63 -6.97 -7.33 -7.67
CA LYS A 63 -7.40 -6.61 -8.88
C LYS A 63 -6.23 -6.07 -9.69
N LYS A 64 -5.22 -5.52 -9.03
CA LYS A 64 -3.99 -5.08 -9.66
C LYS A 64 -3.29 -6.23 -10.40
N GLU A 65 -3.21 -7.40 -9.78
CA GLU A 65 -2.66 -8.62 -10.39
C GLU A 65 -3.42 -9.07 -11.63
N LYS A 66 -4.74 -8.79 -11.69
CA LYS A 66 -5.60 -9.08 -12.85
C LYS A 66 -5.58 -7.97 -13.91
N GLY A 67 -4.72 -6.96 -13.76
CA GLY A 67 -4.51 -5.88 -14.73
C GLY A 67 -5.35 -4.62 -14.50
N THR A 68 -6.18 -4.57 -13.46
CA THR A 68 -6.93 -3.34 -13.12
C THR A 68 -5.95 -2.27 -12.64
N GLN A 69 -6.07 -1.05 -13.17
CA GLN A 69 -5.23 0.07 -12.75
C GLN A 69 -5.69 0.57 -11.39
N VAL A 70 -4.77 0.79 -10.45
CA VAL A 70 -5.10 1.26 -9.11
C VAL A 70 -4.18 2.42 -8.75
N THR A 71 -4.79 3.55 -8.37
CA THR A 71 -4.10 4.71 -7.78
C THR A 71 -4.76 5.05 -6.45
N VAL A 72 -3.95 5.20 -5.41
CA VAL A 72 -4.40 5.58 -4.07
C VAL A 72 -3.70 6.88 -3.66
N ILE A 73 -4.47 7.83 -3.14
CA ILE A 73 -3.99 9.08 -2.56
C ILE A 73 -4.39 9.11 -1.09
N VAL A 74 -3.41 9.32 -0.21
CA VAL A 74 -3.62 9.48 1.23
C VAL A 74 -2.90 10.70 1.78
N ASN A 75 -3.33 11.18 2.96
CA ASN A 75 -2.59 12.24 3.65
C ASN A 75 -1.17 11.76 4.01
N SER A 76 -0.15 12.60 3.80
CA SER A 76 1.23 12.25 4.16
C SER A 76 1.40 11.86 5.62
N SER A 77 0.62 12.48 6.51
CA SER A 77 0.64 12.19 7.96
C SER A 77 0.15 10.78 8.32
N SER A 78 -0.59 10.10 7.44
CA SER A 78 -1.09 8.74 7.67
C SER A 78 -0.12 7.65 7.19
N LEU A 79 0.85 7.96 6.34
CA LEU A 79 1.84 7.00 5.85
C LEU A 79 2.75 6.50 6.99
N ASN A 80 3.23 7.40 7.86
CA ASN A 80 4.16 7.04 8.94
C ASN A 80 3.51 6.27 10.11
N LYS A 81 2.26 5.84 9.98
CA LYS A 81 1.51 5.16 11.04
C LYS A 81 1.58 3.64 10.85
N ILE A 82 1.81 2.93 11.95
CA ILE A 82 1.97 1.46 11.96
C ILE A 82 0.75 0.70 11.40
N TYR A 83 -0.43 1.31 11.44
CA TYR A 83 -1.66 0.71 10.91
C TYR A 83 -1.84 0.92 9.40
N SER A 84 -1.00 1.73 8.75
CA SER A 84 -1.18 2.10 7.35
C SER A 84 -0.79 0.96 6.42
N VAL A 85 -1.61 0.67 5.42
CA VAL A 85 -1.35 -0.43 4.45
C VAL A 85 -0.55 0.02 3.23
N HIS A 86 -0.15 1.29 3.16
CA HIS A 86 0.51 1.89 2.00
C HIS A 86 1.75 1.10 1.51
N LYS A 87 2.58 0.57 2.43
CA LYS A 87 3.76 -0.23 2.08
C LYS A 87 3.38 -1.52 1.36
N ILE A 88 2.36 -2.23 1.88
CA ILE A 88 1.86 -3.47 1.29
C ILE A 88 1.31 -3.19 -0.10
N LEU A 89 0.52 -2.13 -0.26
CA LEU A 89 -0.01 -1.74 -1.56
C LEU A 89 1.12 -1.39 -2.55
N TYR A 90 2.06 -0.54 -2.13
CA TYR A 90 3.20 -0.12 -2.95
C TYR A 90 4.06 -1.30 -3.41
N ASN A 91 4.38 -2.22 -2.50
CA ASN A 91 5.18 -3.41 -2.81
C ASN A 91 4.49 -4.35 -3.82
N ASN A 92 3.16 -4.29 -3.90
CA ASN A 92 2.35 -5.01 -4.90
C ASN A 92 2.08 -4.19 -6.18
N GLY A 93 2.87 -3.14 -6.43
CA GLY A 93 2.85 -2.37 -7.67
C GLY A 93 1.67 -1.39 -7.80
N ILE A 94 1.00 -1.06 -6.70
CA ILE A 94 -0.06 -0.05 -6.68
C ILE A 94 0.57 1.34 -6.56
N GLU A 95 0.09 2.29 -7.37
CA GLU A 95 0.54 3.68 -7.30
C GLU A 95 -0.02 4.31 -6.02
N ILE A 96 0.88 4.70 -5.09
CA ILE A 96 0.53 5.44 -3.89
C ILE A 96 1.03 6.89 -4.03
N LEU A 97 0.15 7.84 -3.75
CA LEU A 97 0.45 9.27 -3.72
C LEU A 97 0.21 9.82 -2.32
N SER A 98 1.15 10.64 -1.89
CA SER A 98 1.16 11.31 -0.59
C SER A 98 0.73 12.76 -0.79
N TYR A 99 -0.36 13.15 -0.14
CA TYR A 99 -0.86 14.51 -0.19
C TYR A 99 -0.46 15.28 1.09
N SER A 100 0.31 16.36 0.90
CA SER A 100 0.59 17.34 1.94
C SER A 100 0.23 18.74 1.41
N SER A 101 -0.79 19.37 1.99
CA SER A 101 -1.14 20.76 1.72
C SER A 101 -1.60 21.44 3.02
N GLU A 102 -1.91 22.74 2.97
CA GLU A 102 -2.55 23.45 4.09
C GLU A 102 -3.88 22.79 4.53
N TYR A 103 -4.56 22.11 3.60
CA TYR A 103 -5.79 21.36 3.86
C TYR A 103 -5.51 19.85 3.86
N THR A 104 -6.15 19.14 4.79
CA THR A 104 -6.08 17.67 4.87
C THR A 104 -7.25 17.04 4.14
N ILE A 105 -7.03 15.88 3.53
CA ILE A 105 -8.14 15.06 3.03
C ILE A 105 -8.97 14.64 4.24
N LYS A 106 -10.27 14.90 4.19
CA LYS A 106 -11.26 14.56 5.24
C LYS A 106 -12.40 13.68 4.73
N ASN A 107 -12.55 13.57 3.43
CA ASN A 107 -13.56 12.73 2.79
C ASN A 107 -12.88 11.59 2.05
N THR A 108 -13.60 10.49 1.90
CA THR A 108 -13.21 9.40 1.02
C THR A 108 -13.94 9.50 -0.30
N ILE A 109 -13.20 9.35 -1.39
CA ILE A 109 -13.70 9.19 -2.76
C ILE A 109 -13.14 7.88 -3.30
N ILE A 110 -14.01 7.03 -3.83
CA ILE A 110 -13.63 5.82 -4.58
C ILE A 110 -14.36 5.85 -5.92
N ILE A 111 -13.61 5.84 -7.01
CA ILE A 111 -14.16 5.78 -8.38
C ILE A 111 -13.76 4.43 -8.98
N SER A 112 -14.77 3.63 -9.34
CA SER A 112 -14.61 2.31 -9.98
C SER A 112 -14.97 2.43 -11.47
N ASP A 113 -14.05 2.03 -12.35
CA ASP A 113 -14.19 1.97 -13.81
C ASP A 113 -14.74 3.26 -14.45
N ASN A 114 -14.51 4.41 -13.82
CA ASN A 114 -15.13 5.69 -14.16
C ASN A 114 -16.66 5.60 -14.34
N LYS A 115 -17.34 4.74 -13.57
CA LYS A 115 -18.78 4.41 -13.71
C LYS A 115 -19.53 4.47 -12.39
N ILE A 116 -18.87 4.20 -11.27
CA ILE A 116 -19.48 4.22 -9.94
C ILE A 116 -18.60 5.05 -9.01
N LEU A 117 -19.24 5.96 -8.28
CA LEU A 117 -18.63 6.80 -7.27
C LEU A 117 -19.14 6.37 -5.88
N PHE A 118 -18.20 6.15 -4.95
CA PHE A 118 -18.45 6.17 -3.51
C PHE A 118 -17.86 7.45 -2.95
N MET A 119 -18.64 8.22 -2.21
CA MET A 119 -18.18 9.44 -1.58
C MET A 119 -18.75 9.58 -0.18
N GLY A 120 -17.96 10.04 0.79
CA GLY A 120 -18.44 10.19 2.16
C GLY A 120 -17.37 10.62 3.14
N THR A 121 -17.72 10.65 4.43
CA THR A 121 -16.81 11.02 5.53
C THR A 121 -16.06 9.84 6.13
N PHE A 122 -16.40 8.61 5.72
CA PHE A 122 -15.83 7.40 6.28
C PHE A 122 -14.33 7.24 5.97
N PRO A 123 -13.52 6.72 6.91
CA PRO A 123 -12.16 6.26 6.63
C PRO A 123 -12.16 4.88 5.96
N ILE A 124 -11.06 4.53 5.27
CA ILE A 124 -10.83 3.15 4.82
C ILE A 124 -10.11 2.37 5.94
N SER A 125 -10.86 1.99 6.96
CA SER A 125 -10.33 1.38 8.19
C SER A 125 -11.26 0.30 8.77
N PRO A 126 -10.84 -0.44 9.81
CA PRO A 126 -11.74 -1.33 10.54
C PRO A 126 -12.97 -0.61 11.12
N GLU A 127 -14.10 -1.32 11.20
CA GLU A 127 -15.42 -0.80 11.63
C GLU A 127 -15.40 -0.01 12.95
N LYS A 128 -14.56 -0.40 13.91
CA LYS A 128 -14.41 0.29 15.21
C LYS A 128 -13.91 1.75 15.13
N TYR A 129 -13.41 2.19 13.97
CA TYR A 129 -12.93 3.56 13.74
C TYR A 129 -13.91 4.41 12.94
N PHE A 130 -15.09 3.87 12.62
CA PHE A 130 -16.16 4.67 12.05
C PHE A 130 -16.84 5.49 13.16
N HIS A 131 -17.31 6.66 12.77
CA HIS A 131 -18.14 7.53 13.59
C HIS A 131 -19.54 7.62 12.97
N ASP A 132 -20.22 8.75 13.10
CA ASP A 132 -21.48 9.05 12.40
C ASP A 132 -21.23 9.33 10.89
N ASP A 133 -20.55 8.38 10.24
CA ASP A 133 -20.15 8.48 8.85
C ASP A 133 -21.24 8.04 7.90
N PHE A 134 -21.22 8.59 6.69
CA PHE A 134 -22.10 8.18 5.61
C PHE A 134 -21.32 7.93 4.32
N CYS A 135 -21.91 7.15 3.42
CA CYS A 135 -21.43 6.93 2.06
C CYS A 135 -22.58 7.11 1.07
N LEU A 136 -22.41 8.05 0.14
CA LEU A 136 -23.18 8.14 -1.09
C LEU A 136 -22.56 7.20 -2.13
N ILE A 137 -23.40 6.38 -2.75
CA ILE A 137 -23.06 5.58 -3.93
C ILE A 137 -23.91 6.09 -5.09
N THR A 138 -23.28 6.49 -6.19
CA THR A 138 -23.99 7.00 -7.37
C THR A 138 -23.34 6.56 -8.67
N GLN A 139 -24.17 6.49 -9.72
CA GLN A 139 -23.79 6.31 -11.12
C GLN A 139 -24.02 7.59 -11.95
N ASN A 140 -24.39 8.69 -11.28
CA ASN A 140 -24.59 9.98 -11.91
C ASN A 140 -23.28 10.49 -12.53
N ARG A 141 -23.28 10.73 -13.85
CA ARG A 141 -22.07 11.07 -14.61
C ARG A 141 -21.49 12.41 -14.19
N GLU A 142 -22.32 13.42 -13.97
CA GLU A 142 -21.88 14.75 -13.52
C GLU A 142 -21.16 14.68 -12.17
N SER A 143 -21.69 13.89 -11.22
CA SER A 143 -21.07 13.64 -9.92
C SER A 143 -19.74 12.92 -10.05
N ILE A 144 -19.67 11.90 -10.92
CA ILE A 144 -18.43 11.14 -11.19
C ILE A 144 -17.38 12.05 -11.83
N ASP A 145 -17.73 12.84 -12.83
CA ASP A 145 -16.81 13.73 -13.53
C ASP A 145 -16.28 14.82 -12.59
N SER A 146 -17.14 15.38 -11.72
CA SER A 146 -16.75 16.32 -10.68
C SER A 146 -15.80 15.69 -9.66
N ALA A 147 -16.09 14.48 -9.17
CA ALA A 147 -15.22 13.75 -8.27
C ALA A 147 -13.87 13.38 -8.93
N PHE A 148 -13.89 13.01 -10.21
CA PHE A 148 -12.69 12.71 -10.99
C PHE A 148 -11.82 13.97 -11.20
N PHE A 149 -12.44 15.12 -11.49
CA PHE A 149 -11.72 16.40 -11.58
C PHE A 149 -11.08 16.77 -10.24
N HIS A 150 -11.82 16.63 -9.14
CA HIS A 150 -11.28 16.86 -7.80
C HIS A 150 -10.11 15.91 -7.50
N PHE A 151 -10.26 14.61 -7.77
CA PHE A 151 -9.21 13.62 -7.62
C PHE A 151 -7.93 14.01 -8.38
N ASN A 152 -8.07 14.44 -9.65
CA ASN A 152 -6.92 14.86 -10.46
C ASN A 152 -6.26 16.15 -9.95
N SER A 153 -7.04 17.10 -9.44
CA SER A 153 -6.51 18.31 -8.80
C SER A 153 -5.67 17.98 -7.56
N VAL A 154 -6.13 17.03 -6.73
CA VAL A 154 -5.36 16.52 -5.59
C VAL A 154 -4.13 15.74 -6.06
N LYS A 155 -4.28 14.87 -7.06
CA LYS A 155 -3.17 14.10 -7.68
C LYS A 155 -2.05 15.00 -8.16
N ALA A 156 -2.36 16.10 -8.84
CA ALA A 156 -1.37 17.06 -9.35
C ALA A 156 -0.54 17.74 -8.26
N LYS A 157 -1.09 17.86 -7.05
CA LYS A 157 -0.41 18.43 -5.86
C LYS A 157 0.24 17.38 -4.97
N SER A 158 0.03 16.09 -5.27
CA SER A 158 0.52 14.98 -4.46
C SER A 158 1.92 14.55 -4.92
N LYS A 159 2.72 14.03 -3.98
CA LYS A 159 4.02 13.44 -4.26
C LYS A 159 3.87 11.94 -4.43
N LYS A 160 4.50 11.35 -5.45
CA LYS A 160 4.57 9.89 -5.55
C LYS A 160 5.28 9.34 -4.31
N TYR A 161 4.63 8.39 -3.64
CA TYR A 161 5.28 7.64 -2.59
C TYR A 161 6.42 6.83 -3.22
N SER A 162 7.59 6.95 -2.64
CA SER A 162 8.72 6.10 -2.95
C SER A 162 9.33 5.62 -1.64
N VAL A 163 9.78 4.38 -1.63
CA VAL A 163 10.47 3.82 -0.47
C VAL A 163 11.71 4.65 -0.11
N ILE A 164 12.31 5.37 -1.08
CA ILE A 164 13.44 6.27 -0.89
C ILE A 164 13.12 7.38 0.14
N ILE A 165 11.88 7.87 0.21
CA ILE A 165 11.49 8.95 1.15
C ILE A 165 11.41 8.43 2.61
N ASP A 166 11.07 7.15 2.80
CA ASP A 166 11.07 6.49 4.12
C ASP A 166 12.37 5.75 4.40
N THR A 167 13.34 5.83 3.49
CA THR A 167 14.62 5.16 3.63
C THR A 167 15.47 5.90 4.65
N ILE A 168 15.82 5.17 5.69
CA ILE A 168 16.74 5.59 6.72
C ILE A 168 18.12 5.10 6.32
N PHE A 169 19.10 5.98 6.28
CA PHE A 169 20.48 5.55 6.07
C PHE A 169 21.00 4.93 7.37
N PHE A 170 21.54 3.71 7.29
CA PHE A 170 22.12 3.02 8.44
C PHE A 170 23.14 3.89 9.17
N ASP A 171 23.95 4.63 8.40
CA ASP A 171 24.95 5.53 8.96
C ASP A 171 24.33 6.67 9.79
N GLU A 172 23.12 7.12 9.47
CA GLU A 172 22.45 8.18 10.23
C GLU A 172 21.85 7.67 11.53
N ILE A 173 21.47 6.39 11.60
CA ILE A 173 20.81 5.82 12.77
C ILE A 173 21.68 4.90 13.61
N SER A 174 22.91 4.59 13.19
CA SER A 174 23.76 3.60 13.86
C SER A 174 23.91 3.83 15.37
N ASP A 175 23.96 5.09 15.82
CA ASP A 175 24.11 5.46 17.23
C ASP A 175 22.78 5.62 17.99
N LYS A 176 21.64 5.53 17.29
CA LYS A 176 20.29 5.73 17.82
C LYS A 176 19.32 4.62 17.40
N MET A 177 19.82 3.42 17.10
CA MET A 177 19.00 2.27 16.67
C MET A 177 17.95 1.86 17.71
N VAL A 178 18.19 2.14 19.00
CA VAL A 178 17.22 1.89 20.09
C VAL A 178 15.90 2.60 19.81
N ASP A 179 15.93 3.82 19.26
CA ASP A 179 14.73 4.62 18.95
C ASP A 179 13.84 3.97 17.88
N TYR A 180 14.41 3.04 17.12
CA TYR A 180 13.75 2.32 16.03
C TYR A 180 13.44 0.86 16.39
N SER A 181 13.78 0.42 17.62
CA SER A 181 13.51 -0.94 18.08
C SER A 181 12.01 -1.24 18.05
N ASN A 182 11.68 -2.44 17.58
CA ASN A 182 10.33 -2.95 17.34
C ASN A 182 9.49 -2.13 16.35
N LYS A 183 10.13 -1.28 15.54
CA LYS A 183 9.47 -0.54 14.46
C LYS A 183 9.82 -1.17 13.12
N GLU A 184 8.87 -1.11 12.19
CA GLU A 184 9.14 -1.42 10.80
C GLU A 184 9.92 -0.27 10.16
N VAL A 185 11.10 -0.59 9.62
CA VAL A 185 12.06 0.36 9.04
C VAL A 185 12.41 -0.02 7.61
N PHE A 186 12.82 0.97 6.82
CA PHE A 186 13.52 0.79 5.56
C PHE A 186 14.94 1.31 5.75
N ILE A 187 15.92 0.42 5.71
CA ILE A 187 17.31 0.79 5.94
C ILE A 187 18.08 0.63 4.65
N ARG A 188 18.69 1.73 4.20
CA ARG A 188 19.75 1.70 3.19
C ARG A 188 21.09 1.63 3.88
N GLY A 189 21.94 0.70 3.47
CA GLY A 189 23.26 0.57 4.06
C GLY A 189 24.16 -0.37 3.31
N TYR A 190 25.45 -0.25 3.60
CA TYR A 190 26.50 -1.04 2.98
C TYR A 190 26.75 -2.34 3.77
N VAL A 191 26.68 -3.48 3.09
CA VAL A 191 26.95 -4.78 3.69
C VAL A 191 28.46 -5.00 3.76
N SER A 192 29.01 -4.84 4.96
CA SER A 192 30.44 -4.97 5.25
C SER A 192 30.93 -6.42 5.29
N ASP A 193 30.05 -7.37 5.61
CA ASP A 193 30.42 -8.77 5.85
C ASP A 193 29.20 -9.67 5.64
N VAL A 194 29.44 -10.86 5.09
CA VAL A 194 28.43 -11.92 4.97
C VAL A 194 29.04 -13.23 5.44
N SER A 195 28.40 -13.86 6.42
CA SER A 195 28.87 -15.13 6.99
C SER A 195 27.76 -16.17 7.03
N LYS A 196 28.13 -17.45 6.94
CA LYS A 196 27.21 -18.59 7.06
C LYS A 196 27.35 -19.24 8.44
N SER A 197 26.24 -19.63 9.03
CA SER A 197 26.20 -20.49 10.22
C SER A 197 26.86 -21.84 9.93
N SER A 198 27.69 -22.32 10.86
CA SER A 198 28.25 -23.68 10.78
C SER A 198 27.24 -24.78 11.10
N LYS A 199 26.10 -24.43 11.71
CA LYS A 199 25.09 -25.39 12.20
C LYS A 199 23.85 -25.48 11.32
N SER A 200 23.62 -24.52 10.44
CA SER A 200 22.37 -24.37 9.70
C SER A 200 22.57 -23.66 8.37
N ASN A 201 21.58 -23.70 7.50
CA ASN A 201 21.54 -22.88 6.29
C ASN A 201 21.08 -21.45 6.60
N THR A 202 21.77 -20.80 7.55
CA THR A 202 21.49 -19.43 7.99
C THR A 202 22.65 -18.53 7.59
N TYR A 203 22.36 -17.34 7.07
CA TYR A 203 23.38 -16.34 6.75
C TYR A 203 23.16 -15.05 7.54
N PHE A 204 24.27 -14.37 7.85
CA PHE A 204 24.31 -13.13 8.61
C PHE A 204 25.01 -12.07 7.77
N LEU A 205 24.27 -11.05 7.36
CA LEU A 205 24.79 -9.90 6.62
C LEU A 205 24.95 -8.76 7.63
N LYS A 206 26.12 -8.13 7.71
CA LYS A 206 26.41 -7.09 8.71
C LYS A 206 26.58 -5.72 8.08
N LEU A 207 25.82 -4.76 8.61
CA LEU A 207 26.05 -3.33 8.39
C LEU A 207 26.82 -2.80 9.61
N LYS A 208 27.92 -2.08 9.39
CA LYS A 208 28.83 -1.64 10.45
C LYS A 208 29.17 -0.16 10.32
N LYS A 209 29.09 0.58 11.43
CA LYS A 209 29.59 1.95 11.56
C LYS A 209 30.24 2.12 12.93
N GLY A 210 31.57 2.25 12.95
CA GLY A 210 32.34 2.24 14.18
C GLY A 210 32.13 0.94 14.97
N LYS A 211 31.65 1.07 16.22
CA LYS A 211 31.32 -0.08 17.08
C LYS A 211 29.89 -0.61 16.87
N ASN A 212 29.05 0.13 16.16
CA ASN A 212 27.63 -0.21 15.98
C ASN A 212 27.48 -1.20 14.83
N VAL A 213 26.71 -2.27 15.08
CA VAL A 213 26.46 -3.33 14.13
C VAL A 213 24.96 -3.63 14.08
N MET A 214 24.42 -3.73 12.88
CA MET A 214 23.12 -4.32 12.61
C MET A 214 23.30 -5.57 11.76
N THR A 215 22.56 -6.63 12.08
CA THR A 215 22.61 -7.90 11.36
C THR A 215 21.31 -8.16 10.62
N ILE A 216 21.39 -8.52 9.35
CA ILE A 216 20.25 -9.05 8.59
C ILE A 216 20.41 -10.57 8.57
N VAL A 217 19.39 -11.28 9.05
CA VAL A 217 19.46 -12.73 9.26
C VAL A 217 18.59 -13.45 8.23
N PHE A 218 19.23 -14.19 7.33
CA PHE A 218 18.54 -15.03 6.37
C PHE A 218 18.44 -16.45 6.92
N PHE A 219 17.24 -16.85 7.33
CA PHE A 219 16.96 -18.25 7.66
C PHE A 219 16.79 -19.10 6.40
N ASN A 220 16.81 -20.42 6.61
CA ASN A 220 16.81 -21.43 5.56
C ASN A 220 15.75 -21.20 4.46
N ASP A 221 14.53 -20.83 4.84
CA ASP A 221 13.44 -20.66 3.87
C ASP A 221 13.65 -19.43 2.98
N PHE A 222 14.18 -18.35 3.55
CA PHE A 222 14.57 -17.15 2.80
C PHE A 222 15.73 -17.45 1.85
N VAL A 223 16.74 -18.19 2.32
CA VAL A 223 17.88 -18.61 1.49
C VAL A 223 17.40 -19.45 0.30
N LYS A 224 16.54 -20.44 0.54
CA LYS A 224 15.94 -21.24 -0.54
C LYS A 224 15.14 -20.38 -1.52
N ALA A 225 14.45 -19.35 -1.05
CA ALA A 225 13.71 -18.43 -1.90
C ALA A 225 14.64 -17.56 -2.78
N LEU A 226 15.80 -17.14 -2.27
CA LEU A 226 16.84 -16.45 -3.04
C LEU A 226 17.47 -17.37 -4.09
N GLU A 227 17.84 -18.60 -3.70
CA GLU A 227 18.47 -19.59 -4.58
C GLU A 227 17.56 -19.98 -5.75
N LYS A 228 16.24 -20.07 -5.53
CA LYS A 228 15.25 -20.25 -6.62
C LYS A 228 15.28 -19.12 -7.65
N LYS A 229 15.71 -17.92 -7.25
CA LYS A 229 15.93 -16.77 -8.15
C LYS A 229 17.38 -16.69 -8.65
N SER A 230 18.18 -17.75 -8.45
CA SER A 230 19.61 -17.80 -8.79
C SER A 230 20.46 -16.73 -8.10
N VAL A 231 20.06 -16.29 -6.90
CA VAL A 231 20.80 -15.31 -6.10
C VAL A 231 21.41 -16.00 -4.88
N SER A 232 22.74 -15.94 -4.76
CA SER A 232 23.46 -16.40 -3.56
C SER A 232 23.43 -15.34 -2.46
N PRO A 233 23.25 -15.69 -1.17
CA PRO A 233 23.42 -14.74 -0.06
C PRO A 233 24.78 -14.03 -0.04
N MET A 234 25.83 -14.68 -0.55
CA MET A 234 27.17 -14.08 -0.64
C MET A 234 27.21 -12.90 -1.63
N TYR A 235 26.27 -12.83 -2.58
CA TYR A 235 26.23 -11.77 -3.58
C TYR A 235 25.95 -10.38 -2.97
N PHE A 236 25.40 -10.33 -1.76
CA PHE A 236 25.17 -9.09 -1.04
C PHE A 236 26.44 -8.52 -0.39
N MET A 237 27.52 -9.30 -0.26
CA MET A 237 28.77 -8.83 0.31
C MET A 237 29.31 -7.65 -0.51
N HIS A 238 29.71 -6.57 0.19
CA HIS A 238 30.20 -5.34 -0.42
C HIS A 238 29.21 -4.65 -1.36
N LYS A 239 27.90 -4.88 -1.17
CA LYS A 239 26.84 -4.17 -1.88
C LYS A 239 26.16 -3.18 -0.95
N GLU A 240 25.74 -2.06 -1.55
CA GLU A 240 24.73 -1.25 -0.93
C GLU A 240 23.36 -1.90 -1.15
N ILE A 241 22.58 -1.98 -0.07
CA ILE A 241 21.28 -2.63 -0.09
C ILE A 241 20.23 -1.69 0.49
N LEU A 242 19.00 -1.93 0.10
CA LEU A 242 17.81 -1.47 0.78
C LEU A 242 17.12 -2.70 1.38
N ILE A 243 16.97 -2.72 2.70
CA ILE A 243 16.28 -3.76 3.45
C ILE A 243 15.07 -3.16 4.16
N ASN A 244 13.94 -3.85 4.19
CA ASN A 244 12.82 -3.48 5.04
C ASN A 244 12.36 -4.62 5.94
N GLY A 245 11.95 -4.27 7.16
CA GLY A 245 11.47 -5.23 8.14
C GLY A 245 11.39 -4.60 9.52
N ILE A 246 11.05 -5.41 10.51
CA ILE A 246 11.03 -4.98 11.91
C ILE A 246 12.48 -4.99 12.42
N LEU A 247 12.94 -3.85 12.94
CA LEU A 247 14.21 -3.76 13.64
C LEU A 247 14.06 -4.31 15.06
N ILE A 248 14.66 -5.45 15.34
CA ILE A 248 14.61 -6.12 16.65
C ILE A 248 15.87 -5.74 17.42
N ASN A 249 15.75 -5.44 18.72
CA ASN A 249 16.90 -5.36 19.62
C ASN A 249 16.92 -6.60 20.51
N HIS A 250 17.68 -7.62 20.11
CA HIS A 250 17.78 -8.88 20.85
C HIS A 250 18.87 -8.78 21.91
N GLU A 251 18.57 -9.11 23.16
CA GLU A 251 19.49 -8.97 24.30
C GLU A 251 20.87 -9.62 24.07
N LYS A 252 20.88 -10.78 23.40
CA LYS A 252 22.11 -11.54 23.12
C LYS A 252 22.82 -11.17 21.81
N TYR A 253 22.10 -10.70 20.80
CA TYR A 253 22.58 -10.64 19.42
C TYR A 253 22.63 -9.21 18.86
N GLY A 254 22.08 -8.24 19.60
CA GLY A 254 22.02 -6.84 19.22
C GLY A 254 20.90 -6.56 18.24
N PHE A 255 21.13 -5.61 17.34
CA PHE A 255 20.12 -5.14 16.38
C PHE A 255 20.02 -6.05 15.16
N GLU A 256 18.79 -6.50 14.86
CA GLU A 256 18.52 -7.48 13.81
C GLU A 256 17.34 -7.10 12.92
N ILE A 257 17.40 -7.46 11.63
CA ILE A 257 16.23 -7.57 10.76
C ILE A 257 16.15 -9.00 10.21
N ILE A 258 14.99 -9.62 10.36
CA ILE A 258 14.69 -10.96 9.83
C ILE A 258 13.64 -10.81 8.73
N PRO A 259 14.03 -10.78 7.45
CA PRO A 259 13.07 -10.69 6.36
C PRO A 259 12.37 -12.05 6.16
N SER A 260 11.08 -12.01 5.85
CA SER A 260 10.24 -13.17 5.54
C SER A 260 10.05 -13.40 4.04
N ASP A 261 10.20 -12.36 3.21
CA ASP A 261 10.05 -12.43 1.76
C ASP A 261 11.20 -11.73 1.02
N VAL A 262 11.67 -12.34 -0.08
CA VAL A 262 12.83 -11.84 -0.86
C VAL A 262 12.62 -10.46 -1.47
N SER A 263 11.38 -9.99 -1.63
CA SER A 263 11.08 -8.62 -2.05
C SER A 263 11.53 -7.56 -1.04
N GLN A 264 11.79 -7.97 0.21
CA GLN A 264 12.18 -7.08 1.30
C GLN A 264 13.64 -6.62 1.23
N ILE A 265 14.46 -7.26 0.41
CA ILE A 265 15.85 -6.84 0.19
C ILE A 265 16.11 -6.61 -1.29
N LYS A 266 16.76 -5.50 -1.61
CA LYS A 266 17.20 -5.17 -2.96
C LYS A 266 18.62 -4.62 -2.90
N ILE A 267 19.44 -4.96 -3.90
CA ILE A 267 20.69 -4.25 -4.13
C ILE A 267 20.31 -2.88 -4.66
N TYR A 268 20.81 -1.85 -3.99
CA TYR A 268 20.64 -0.48 -4.44
C TYR A 268 21.70 -0.20 -5.50
N VAL A 269 21.26 0.19 -6.68
CA VAL A 269 22.12 0.65 -7.78
C VAL A 269 21.56 2.01 -8.14
N ASP A 270 22.39 3.06 -8.05
CA ASP A 270 22.02 4.43 -8.41
C ASP A 270 21.49 4.52 -9.85
#